data_AF-A0A924B0D5-F1
#
_entry.id   AF-A0A924B0D5-F1
#
_cell.length_a   1.000
_cell.length_b   1.000
_cell.length_c   1.000
_cell.angle_alpha   90.00
_cell.angle_beta   90.00
_cell.angle_gamma   90.00
#
_symmetry.space_group_name_H-M   'P 1'
#
loop_
_entity.id
_entity.type
_entity.pdbx_description
1 polymer ?
#
loop_
_entity_poly.entity_id
_entity_poly.type
_entity_poly.pdbx_seq_one_letter_code
_entity_poly.pdbx_strand_id
1 'polypeptide(L)'
;MYGAVTPHAATASGAMLAFDQTAFVPFGMASAYSVADTGYVYVPGSCARSAGCKVIVALHGCNQGYGVVGNAFITDSGLNEYADTNRLLIVYPQLVASPLIPFNPRGCWDFWGYTGPNYPLKSGAQPAMLKAMVDRVMARRN
;
A
#
# COMPACT_ATOMS: atom_id res chain seq x y z
N MET A 1 -16.25 4.65 9.95
CA MET A 1 -16.35 3.39 9.18
C MET A 1 -17.04 3.68 7.86
N TYR A 2 -16.79 2.93 6.77
CA TYR A 2 -17.10 3.35 5.39
C TYR A 2 -18.57 3.56 5.04
N GLY A 3 -19.51 3.05 5.85
CA GLY A 3 -20.95 3.15 5.61
C GLY A 3 -21.44 2.09 4.62
N ALA A 4 -22.60 2.32 4.01
CA ALA A 4 -23.07 1.49 2.92
C ALA A 4 -22.11 1.59 1.72
N VAL A 5 -21.83 0.46 1.09
CA VAL A 5 -20.92 0.34 -0.06
C VAL A 5 -21.75 0.07 -1.30
N THR A 6 -21.51 0.84 -2.36
CA THR A 6 -22.09 0.61 -3.69
C THR A 6 -21.36 -0.57 -4.35
N PRO A 7 -22.06 -1.46 -5.09
CA PRO A 7 -21.41 -2.52 -5.86
C PRO A 7 -20.27 -1.98 -6.73
N HIS A 8 -19.25 -2.82 -6.94
CA HIS A 8 -18.10 -2.46 -7.74
C HIS A 8 -18.47 -2.23 -9.21
N ALA A 9 -17.67 -1.41 -9.91
CA ALA A 9 -17.82 -1.24 -11.35
C ALA A 9 -17.48 -2.55 -12.10
N ALA A 10 -17.99 -2.71 -13.33
CA ALA A 10 -17.60 -3.85 -14.16
C ALA A 10 -16.10 -3.84 -14.52
N THR A 11 -15.54 -2.64 -14.69
CA THR A 11 -14.12 -2.41 -14.95
C THR A 11 -13.62 -1.17 -14.21
N ALA A 12 -12.40 -1.22 -13.70
CA ALA A 12 -11.70 -0.06 -13.16
C ALA A 12 -11.33 0.94 -14.28
N SER A 13 -11.51 2.24 -14.01
CA SER A 13 -11.35 3.35 -14.96
C SER A 13 -10.44 4.48 -14.47
N GLY A 14 -9.96 4.38 -13.23
CA GLY A 14 -9.04 5.30 -12.60
C GLY A 14 -7.58 5.10 -13.04
N ALA A 15 -6.70 5.93 -12.48
CA ALA A 15 -5.27 5.87 -12.76
C ALA A 15 -4.53 5.08 -11.70
N MET A 16 -3.62 4.19 -12.12
CA MET A 16 -2.63 3.58 -11.25
C MET A 16 -1.36 4.42 -11.27
N LEU A 17 -0.95 4.95 -10.12
CA LEU A 17 0.24 5.77 -9.97
C LEU A 17 1.28 5.04 -9.14
N ALA A 18 2.52 4.98 -9.61
CA ALA A 18 3.66 4.54 -8.82
C ALA A 18 4.16 5.66 -7.90
N PHE A 19 4.70 5.32 -6.73
CA PHE A 19 5.34 6.26 -5.83
C PHE A 19 6.55 5.65 -5.12
N ASP A 20 7.49 6.51 -4.73
CA ASP A 20 8.71 6.14 -4.02
C ASP A 20 8.43 5.85 -2.53
N GLN A 21 8.65 4.60 -2.10
CA GLN A 21 8.47 4.17 -0.72
C GLN A 21 9.66 4.49 0.18
N THR A 22 10.85 4.78 -0.39
CA THR A 22 12.05 5.14 0.39
C THR A 22 11.78 6.38 1.23
N ALA A 23 10.91 7.28 0.76
CA ALA A 23 10.45 8.47 1.47
C ALA A 23 9.69 8.19 2.78
N PHE A 24 9.29 6.93 3.05
CA PHE A 24 8.44 6.55 4.19
C PHE A 24 9.11 5.58 5.16
N VAL A 25 10.37 5.22 4.93
CA VAL A 25 11.15 4.34 5.79
C VAL A 25 12.32 5.10 6.43
N PRO A 26 12.82 4.66 7.60
CA PRO A 26 13.97 5.30 8.24
C PRO A 26 15.17 5.40 7.30
N PHE A 27 15.79 6.59 7.27
CA PHE A 27 17.00 6.89 6.49
C PHE A 27 16.91 6.61 4.99
N GLY A 28 15.72 6.42 4.42
CA GLY A 28 15.56 6.05 3.01
C GLY A 28 15.98 4.61 2.67
N MET A 29 16.23 3.77 3.67
CA MET A 29 16.81 2.44 3.46
C MET A 29 15.73 1.35 3.34
N ALA A 30 14.97 1.33 2.25
CA ALA A 30 13.83 0.41 2.08
C ALA A 30 14.20 -1.08 2.22
N SER A 31 15.31 -1.50 1.59
CA SER A 31 15.80 -2.88 1.66
C SER A 31 16.11 -3.35 3.09
N ALA A 32 16.56 -2.46 3.97
CA ALA A 32 16.82 -2.78 5.39
C ALA A 32 15.55 -3.19 6.15
N TYR A 33 14.38 -2.87 5.62
CA TYR A 33 13.07 -3.20 6.18
C TYR A 33 12.26 -4.17 5.29
N SER A 34 12.91 -4.80 4.30
CA SER A 34 12.27 -5.67 3.30
C SER A 34 11.19 -4.96 2.49
N VAL A 35 11.28 -3.64 2.35
CA VAL A 35 10.35 -2.79 1.61
C VAL A 35 10.90 -2.59 0.20
N ALA A 36 10.05 -2.64 -0.82
CA ALA A 36 10.45 -2.32 -2.19
C ALA A 36 10.62 -0.80 -2.36
N ASP A 37 11.39 -0.33 -3.33
CA ASP A 37 11.52 1.13 -3.57
C ASP A 37 10.21 1.74 -4.12
N THR A 38 9.40 0.95 -4.82
CA THR A 38 8.18 1.42 -5.49
C THR A 38 6.92 0.82 -4.86
N GLY A 39 5.97 1.68 -4.53
CA GLY A 39 4.59 1.35 -4.15
C GLY A 39 3.61 1.89 -5.18
N TYR A 40 2.33 1.53 -5.06
CA TYR A 40 1.31 1.96 -6.01
C TYR A 40 0.08 2.55 -5.32
N VAL A 41 -0.59 3.47 -5.98
CA VAL A 41 -1.88 4.01 -5.55
C VAL A 41 -2.84 4.07 -6.73
N TYR A 42 -4.03 3.49 -6.54
CA TYR A 42 -5.13 3.63 -7.46
C TYR A 42 -5.95 4.87 -7.11
N VAL A 43 -6.17 5.72 -8.12
CA VAL A 43 -6.87 6.99 -8.00
C VAL A 43 -8.07 7.00 -8.96
N PRO A 44 -9.30 6.84 -8.44
CA PRO A 44 -10.50 7.02 -9.24
C PRO A 44 -10.57 8.42 -9.85
N GLY A 45 -11.17 8.54 -11.04
CA GLY A 45 -11.37 9.85 -11.67
C GLY A 45 -12.21 10.82 -10.82
N SER A 46 -13.07 10.29 -9.94
CA SER A 46 -13.86 11.07 -8.97
C SER A 46 -13.02 11.65 -7.82
N CYS A 47 -11.88 11.03 -7.51
CA CYS A 47 -10.91 11.49 -6.50
C CYS A 47 -9.83 12.40 -7.08
N ALA A 48 -9.53 12.28 -8.38
CA ALA A 48 -8.63 13.19 -9.06
C ALA A 48 -9.20 14.62 -9.21
N ARG A 49 -10.52 14.75 -9.24
CA ARG A 49 -11.21 16.04 -9.50
C ARG A 49 -11.81 16.68 -8.25
N SER A 50 -11.94 15.96 -7.15
CA SER A 50 -12.70 16.44 -5.99
C SER A 50 -12.19 15.85 -4.69
N ALA A 51 -12.16 16.68 -3.65
CA ALA A 51 -11.79 16.27 -2.29
C ALA A 51 -12.81 15.30 -1.66
N GLY A 52 -12.48 14.76 -0.49
CA GLY A 52 -13.40 13.94 0.30
C GLY A 52 -13.36 12.44 0.02
N CYS A 53 -12.38 11.96 -0.76
CA CYS A 53 -12.13 10.53 -0.87
C CYS A 53 -11.57 9.95 0.43
N LYS A 54 -11.89 8.68 0.65
CA LYS A 54 -11.40 7.89 1.79
C LYS A 54 -10.24 7.00 1.32
N VAL A 55 -9.42 6.49 2.24
CA VAL A 55 -8.19 5.75 1.90
C VAL A 55 -8.23 4.35 2.48
N ILE A 56 -8.09 3.35 1.61
CA ILE A 56 -7.82 1.97 1.99
C ILE A 56 -6.36 1.66 1.69
N VAL A 57 -5.69 1.01 2.64
CA VAL A 57 -4.37 0.42 2.43
C VAL A 57 -4.56 -1.08 2.23
N ALA A 58 -4.25 -1.57 1.04
CA ALA A 58 -4.37 -2.97 0.66
C ALA A 58 -3.00 -3.64 0.77
N LEU A 59 -2.86 -4.53 1.74
CA LEU A 59 -1.62 -5.25 2.03
C LEU A 59 -1.64 -6.61 1.34
N HIS A 60 -0.68 -6.85 0.44
CA HIS A 60 -0.51 -8.16 -0.19
C HIS A 60 -0.01 -9.21 0.81
N GLY A 61 -0.23 -10.49 0.53
CA GLY A 61 0.32 -11.59 1.32
C GLY A 61 1.79 -11.89 1.02
N CYS A 62 2.35 -12.88 1.71
CA CYS A 62 3.64 -13.46 1.37
C CYS A 62 3.65 -13.98 -0.08
N ASN A 63 4.77 -13.82 -0.79
CA ASN A 63 4.93 -14.17 -2.22
C ASN A 63 3.93 -13.48 -3.15
N GLN A 64 3.31 -12.38 -2.73
CA GLN A 64 2.36 -11.61 -3.55
C GLN A 64 2.81 -10.16 -3.77
N GLY A 65 4.05 -9.83 -3.43
CA GLY A 65 4.64 -8.54 -3.80
C GLY A 65 4.86 -8.44 -5.30
N TYR A 66 4.97 -7.21 -5.81
CA TYR A 66 5.08 -6.94 -7.25
C TYR A 66 6.22 -7.69 -7.93
N GLY A 67 7.37 -7.84 -7.26
CA GLY A 67 8.51 -8.60 -7.78
C GLY A 67 8.26 -10.10 -7.97
N VAL A 68 7.17 -10.65 -7.44
CA VAL A 68 6.83 -12.09 -7.51
C VAL A 68 5.64 -12.33 -8.45
N VAL A 69 4.57 -11.56 -8.31
CA VAL A 69 3.30 -11.77 -9.04
C VAL A 69 2.98 -10.65 -10.03
N GLY A 70 3.91 -9.73 -10.27
CA GLY A 70 3.64 -8.53 -11.05
C GLY A 70 2.52 -7.69 -10.43
N ASN A 71 1.58 -7.24 -11.26
CA ASN A 71 0.45 -6.44 -10.81
C ASN A 71 -0.78 -7.26 -10.37
N ALA A 72 -0.72 -8.60 -10.31
CA ALA A 72 -1.91 -9.43 -10.08
C ALA A 72 -2.67 -9.06 -8.78
N PHE A 73 -1.97 -8.84 -7.65
CA PHE A 73 -2.66 -8.40 -6.42
C PHE A 73 -3.32 -7.01 -6.58
N ILE A 74 -2.68 -6.14 -7.35
CA ILE A 74 -3.14 -4.77 -7.59
C ILE A 74 -4.37 -4.77 -8.51
N THR A 75 -4.40 -5.61 -9.56
CA THR A 75 -5.46 -5.61 -10.57
C THR A 75 -6.58 -6.59 -10.29
N ASP A 76 -6.28 -7.73 -9.67
CA ASP A 76 -7.22 -8.87 -9.63
C ASP A 76 -7.91 -8.99 -8.25
N SER A 77 -7.60 -8.10 -7.31
CA SER A 77 -8.25 -8.06 -5.98
C SER A 77 -9.68 -7.51 -6.01
N GLY A 78 -10.13 -6.91 -7.12
CA GLY A 78 -11.42 -6.25 -7.26
C GLY A 78 -11.54 -4.90 -6.53
N LEU A 79 -10.47 -4.46 -5.87
CA LEU A 79 -10.49 -3.26 -5.04
C LEU A 79 -10.55 -1.97 -5.86
N ASN A 80 -9.99 -1.95 -7.08
CA ASN A 80 -10.00 -0.78 -7.96
C ASN A 80 -11.42 -0.50 -8.49
N GLU A 81 -12.18 -1.55 -8.79
CA GLU A 81 -13.56 -1.49 -9.23
C GLU A 81 -14.48 -0.96 -8.11
N TYR A 82 -14.23 -1.38 -6.87
CA TYR A 82 -14.93 -0.81 -5.71
C TYR A 82 -14.53 0.65 -5.47
N ALA A 83 -13.28 0.99 -5.69
CA ALA A 83 -12.77 2.34 -5.51
C ALA A 83 -13.47 3.36 -6.41
N ASP A 84 -13.76 2.98 -7.65
CA ASP A 84 -14.46 3.83 -8.62
C ASP A 84 -15.87 4.22 -8.18
N THR A 85 -16.62 3.28 -7.60
CA THR A 85 -18.02 3.52 -7.20
C THR A 85 -18.16 4.07 -5.78
N ASN A 86 -17.10 4.01 -4.96
CA ASN A 86 -17.16 4.36 -3.54
C ASN A 86 -16.24 5.50 -3.11
N ARG A 87 -15.60 6.21 -4.07
CA ARG A 87 -14.68 7.33 -3.81
C ARG A 87 -13.53 6.93 -2.87
N LEU A 88 -12.87 5.81 -3.20
CA LEU A 88 -11.78 5.25 -2.41
C LEU A 88 -10.46 5.46 -3.15
N LEU A 89 -9.44 5.92 -2.45
CA LEU A 89 -8.06 5.79 -2.89
C LEU A 89 -7.55 4.47 -2.34
N ILE A 90 -6.96 3.62 -3.18
CA ILE A 90 -6.37 2.35 -2.73
C ILE A 90 -4.86 2.47 -2.79
N VAL A 91 -4.21 2.43 -1.64
CA VAL A 91 -2.75 2.40 -1.54
C VAL A 91 -2.32 0.94 -1.47
N TYR A 92 -1.40 0.54 -2.33
CA TYR A 92 -0.79 -0.79 -2.41
C TYR A 92 0.70 -0.72 -2.10
N PRO A 93 1.09 -0.61 -0.81
CA PRO A 93 2.48 -0.70 -0.41
C PRO A 93 3.09 -2.04 -0.81
N GLN A 94 4.36 -2.06 -1.17
CA GLN A 94 5.06 -3.25 -1.65
C GLN A 94 6.22 -3.64 -0.75
N LEU A 95 6.33 -4.94 -0.48
CA LEU A 95 7.51 -5.55 0.11
C LEU A 95 8.31 -6.29 -0.95
N VAL A 96 9.60 -6.47 -0.68
CA VAL A 96 10.51 -7.26 -1.50
C VAL A 96 11.04 -8.43 -0.67
N ALA A 97 11.25 -9.58 -1.32
CA ALA A 97 11.87 -10.72 -0.66
C ALA A 97 13.32 -10.39 -0.27
N SER A 98 13.71 -10.76 0.94
CA SER A 98 15.07 -10.62 1.45
C SER A 98 15.58 -11.96 1.96
N PRO A 99 16.61 -12.55 1.32
CA PRO A 99 17.06 -13.91 1.66
C PRO A 99 17.98 -13.97 2.88
N LEU A 100 18.53 -12.84 3.34
CA LEU A 100 19.57 -12.81 4.38
C LEU A 100 19.25 -11.83 5.50
N ILE A 101 19.42 -10.53 5.27
CA ILE A 101 19.26 -9.48 6.29
C ILE A 101 18.40 -8.34 5.73
N PRO A 102 17.20 -8.09 6.30
CA PRO A 102 16.51 -8.96 7.26
C PRO A 102 16.12 -10.29 6.62
N PHE A 103 15.98 -11.37 7.40
CA PHE A 103 15.52 -12.64 6.85
C PHE A 103 14.00 -12.60 6.62
N ASN A 104 13.60 -12.39 5.36
CA ASN A 104 12.21 -12.38 4.90
C ASN A 104 12.13 -12.93 3.46
N PRO A 105 12.42 -14.23 3.25
CA PRO A 105 12.60 -14.79 1.92
C PRO A 105 11.32 -14.82 1.08
N ARG A 106 10.16 -14.53 1.68
CA ARG A 106 8.85 -14.52 1.03
C ARG A 106 8.26 -13.12 0.88
N GLY A 107 8.97 -12.06 1.27
CA GLY A 107 8.45 -10.68 1.21
C GLY A 107 7.13 -10.51 1.97
N CYS A 108 7.02 -11.12 3.16
CA CYS A 108 5.86 -11.00 4.05
C CYS A 108 5.91 -9.68 4.83
N TRP A 109 4.75 -9.19 5.27
CA TRP A 109 4.67 -8.15 6.30
C TRP A 109 5.30 -8.63 7.61
N ASP A 110 5.86 -7.71 8.38
CA ASP A 110 6.55 -8.05 9.61
C ASP A 110 5.59 -8.42 10.73
N PHE A 111 5.35 -9.71 10.88
CA PHE A 111 4.58 -10.29 11.98
C PHE A 111 5.45 -11.11 12.95
N TRP A 112 6.77 -11.11 12.78
CA TRP A 112 7.70 -11.89 13.62
C TRP A 112 8.93 -11.12 14.11
N GLY A 113 9.05 -9.84 13.80
CA GLY A 113 10.07 -8.93 14.33
C GLY A 113 11.34 -8.78 13.51
N TYR A 114 11.31 -9.07 12.20
CA TYR A 114 12.51 -8.93 11.37
C TYR A 114 12.94 -7.47 11.14
N THR A 115 12.04 -6.50 11.37
CA THR A 115 12.34 -5.06 11.34
C THR A 115 12.71 -4.50 12.73
N GLY A 116 12.80 -5.36 13.75
CA GLY A 116 13.15 -5.00 15.11
C GLY A 116 12.03 -5.22 16.13
N PRO A 117 12.30 -4.99 17.43
CA PRO A 117 11.39 -5.36 18.52
C PRO A 117 10.07 -4.57 18.53
N ASN A 118 10.05 -3.40 17.89
CA ASN A 118 8.86 -2.55 17.82
C ASN A 118 7.90 -2.95 16.69
N TYR A 119 8.11 -4.08 16.00
CA TYR A 119 7.29 -4.50 14.85
C TYR A 119 5.76 -4.47 15.06
N PRO A 120 5.18 -4.80 16.25
CA PRO A 120 3.73 -4.77 16.41
C PRO A 120 3.23 -3.39 16.88
N LEU A 121 4.14 -2.47 17.22
CA LEU A 121 3.81 -1.17 17.77
C LEU A 121 3.60 -0.14 16.67
N LYS A 122 2.86 0.93 16.99
CA LYS A 122 2.70 2.09 16.09
C LYS A 122 4.04 2.74 15.69
N SER A 123 5.06 2.58 16.53
CA SER A 123 6.43 3.07 16.29
C SER A 123 7.31 2.10 15.50
N GLY A 124 6.81 0.91 15.16
CA GLY A 124 7.51 -0.04 14.30
C GLY A 124 7.70 0.51 12.89
N ALA A 125 8.76 0.08 12.21
CA ALA A 125 9.14 0.62 10.89
C ALA A 125 8.00 0.51 9.87
N GLN A 126 7.41 -0.68 9.72
CA GLN A 126 6.31 -0.89 8.77
C GLN A 126 5.00 -0.20 9.18
N PRO A 127 4.50 -0.31 10.44
CA PRO A 127 3.32 0.44 10.86
C PRO A 127 3.45 1.97 10.69
N ALA A 128 4.61 2.54 11.06
CA ALA A 128 4.88 3.97 10.89
C ALA A 128 4.93 4.38 9.42
N MET A 129 5.57 3.57 8.56
CA MET A 129 5.60 3.76 7.12
C MET A 129 4.19 3.79 6.52
N LEU A 130 3.34 2.81 6.85
CA LEU A 130 1.96 2.74 6.38
C LEU A 130 1.14 3.96 6.81
N LYS A 131 1.30 4.41 8.07
CA LYS A 131 0.65 5.61 8.58
C LYS A 131 1.10 6.87 7.83
N ALA A 132 2.39 7.00 7.54
CA ALA A 132 2.94 8.14 6.82
C ALA A 132 2.46 8.17 5.35
N MET A 133 2.29 7.02 4.70
CA MET A 133 1.67 6.92 3.37
C MET A 133 0.21 7.41 3.41
N VAL A 134 -0.59 6.96 4.39
CA VAL A 134 -1.97 7.44 4.58
C VAL A 134 -1.99 8.95 4.80
N ASP A 135 -1.13 9.48 5.66
CA ASP A 135 -1.05 10.91 5.94
C ASP A 135 -0.70 11.71 4.69
N ARG A 136 0.25 11.24 3.88
CA ARG A 136 0.62 11.89 2.61
C ARG A 136 -0.56 11.95 1.64
N VAL A 137 -1.29 10.84 1.49
CA VAL A 137 -2.44 10.77 0.59
C VAL A 137 -3.56 11.69 1.08
N MET A 138 -3.77 11.75 2.40
CA MET A 138 -4.81 12.60 3.01
C MET A 138 -4.42 14.08 3.09
N ALA A 139 -3.12 14.41 3.08
CA ALA A 139 -2.63 15.79 3.18
C ALA A 139 -2.78 16.61 1.89
N ARG A 140 -2.95 15.97 0.71
CA ARG A 140 -3.24 16.67 -0.55
C ARG A 140 -4.66 17.27 -0.61
N ARG A 141 -5.22 17.62 0.55
CA ARG A 141 -6.61 18.05 0.73
C ARG A 141 -6.77 19.52 1.13
N ASN A 142 -5.69 20.32 1.07
CA ASN A 142 -5.73 21.77 1.24
C ASN A 142 -5.15 22.46 0.01
#